data_AF-A0A669CDQ6-F1
#
_entry.id   AF-A0A669CDQ6-F1
#
_cell.length_a   1.000
_cell.length_b   1.000
_cell.length_c   1.000
_cell.angle_alpha   90.00
_cell.angle_beta   90.00
_cell.angle_gamma   90.00
#
_symmetry.space_group_name_H-M   'P 1'
#
loop_
_entity.id
_entity.type
_entity.pdbx_description
1 polymer ?
#
loop_
_entity_poly.entity_id
_entity_poly.type
_entity_poly.pdbx_seq_one_letter_code
_entity_poly.pdbx_strand_id
1 'polypeptide(L)'
;MANVTDLQTKYSKLAQEYSKLRAQNQVLKKAVVDEQANSASLKEQLKQRDQSLRKQEQEMDSLSFRNQQLAKRVELLQEELAASEAKGKKGKSKGDSPSQHGLQTQSVFDEDLQKKIEENERLHIQFYEADEQHKKTEAELRERLEKLEKDAEQHQAVVDGLTTKYAETIERCSRDLPFNDTKFSDYNSLNVPSHNRRHQLKARDVAGQAMSFIQDLVAALLNFHSYTEQRVHIYPLDSSIETISPLNQKFSQYLHENAAYVRPLEDSFLQLYQSITEDTLPTVTQKLCTTTECLLGSLGSLTSCTGKIATFFSNNLDFFTSSGYSPRGSTAALNPVQAESMLANKKKATAYIQAVKKAKPQSVPYREALSNRRILTSSTESREGLTQQVQQSQEKIARLEQEKEHWLLEAQLGKVRLEKENQRIAELEAQLAAALGGSLNSQTAAAGALTRGHEEAAAELKAVGDEESREQLIKSHYMARVGELTTQLQISDSKAVHFHSECRALAKRLAIAEKSRETFSEEVKLANQNITRLQDELATTKRSYEDQLSMMSDHLCSMNETLSKQREEIDTLKMGSKV
;
A
#
# COMPACT_ATOMS: atom_id res chain seq x y z
N MET A 1 -42.35 -41.47 -19.07
CA MET A 1 -40.90 -41.14 -19.18
C MET A 1 -40.50 -39.96 -18.29
N ALA A 2 -41.22 -38.83 -18.27
CA ALA A 2 -40.86 -37.61 -17.51
C ALA A 2 -40.39 -37.82 -16.05
N ASN A 3 -41.06 -38.68 -15.27
CA ASN A 3 -40.66 -38.93 -13.87
C ASN A 3 -39.28 -39.61 -13.73
N VAL A 4 -38.84 -40.39 -14.72
CA VAL A 4 -37.53 -41.07 -14.70
C VAL A 4 -36.41 -40.06 -14.96
N THR A 5 -36.61 -39.14 -15.91
CA THR A 5 -35.65 -38.08 -16.24
C THR A 5 -35.49 -37.05 -15.11
N ASP A 6 -36.58 -36.69 -14.42
CA ASP A 6 -36.51 -35.81 -13.25
C ASP A 6 -35.80 -36.49 -12.06
N LEU A 7 -36.08 -37.77 -11.81
CA LEU A 7 -35.38 -38.55 -10.78
C LEU A 7 -33.88 -38.68 -11.08
N GLN A 8 -33.50 -38.96 -12.33
CA GLN A 8 -32.10 -39.04 -12.76
C GLN A 8 -31.38 -37.68 -12.64
N THR A 9 -32.08 -36.57 -12.90
CA THR A 9 -31.56 -35.21 -12.69
C THR A 9 -31.32 -34.93 -11.19
N LYS A 10 -32.23 -35.37 -10.32
CA LYS A 10 -32.08 -35.27 -8.86
C LYS A 10 -30.89 -36.09 -8.34
N TYR A 11 -30.71 -37.32 -8.80
CA TYR A 11 -29.54 -38.15 -8.48
C TYR A 11 -28.22 -37.52 -8.97
N SER A 12 -28.20 -36.96 -10.18
CA SER A 12 -27.00 -36.28 -10.71
C SER A 12 -26.58 -35.07 -9.86
N LYS A 13 -27.56 -34.22 -9.48
CA LYS A 13 -27.32 -33.09 -8.56
C LYS A 13 -26.81 -33.55 -7.19
N LEU A 14 -27.40 -34.60 -6.62
CA LEU A 14 -26.98 -35.15 -5.32
C LEU A 14 -25.54 -35.70 -5.37
N ALA A 15 -25.16 -36.37 -6.46
CA ALA A 15 -23.79 -36.85 -6.66
C ALA A 15 -22.77 -35.71 -6.81
N GLN A 16 -23.14 -34.60 -7.47
CA GLN A 16 -22.31 -33.40 -7.56
C GLN A 16 -22.10 -32.73 -6.20
N GLU A 17 -23.17 -32.54 -5.41
CA GLU A 17 -23.06 -31.98 -4.06
C GLU A 17 -22.26 -32.88 -3.12
N TYR A 18 -22.45 -34.20 -3.19
CA TYR A 18 -21.62 -35.16 -2.44
C TYR A 18 -20.13 -35.06 -2.82
N SER A 19 -19.81 -34.90 -4.11
CA SER A 19 -18.43 -34.71 -4.58
C SER A 19 -17.81 -33.41 -4.06
N LYS A 20 -18.56 -32.30 -4.08
CA LYS A 20 -18.13 -31.01 -3.49
C LYS A 20 -17.86 -31.14 -1.99
N LEU A 21 -18.79 -31.74 -1.24
CA LEU A 21 -18.66 -31.98 0.21
C LEU A 21 -17.44 -32.86 0.52
N ARG A 22 -17.19 -33.90 -0.28
CA ARG A 22 -16.01 -34.77 -0.14
C ARG A 22 -14.70 -34.01 -0.33
N ALA A 23 -14.62 -33.18 -1.37
CA ALA A 23 -13.44 -32.33 -1.63
C ALA A 23 -13.21 -31.31 -0.50
N GLN A 24 -14.26 -30.62 -0.05
CA GLN A 24 -14.18 -29.70 1.09
C GLN A 24 -13.74 -30.40 2.38
N ASN A 25 -14.26 -31.59 2.67
CA ASN A 25 -13.87 -32.37 3.84
C ASN A 25 -12.40 -32.79 3.80
N GLN A 26 -11.86 -33.09 2.62
CA GLN A 26 -10.43 -33.42 2.44
C GLN A 26 -9.52 -32.21 2.69
N VAL A 27 -9.90 -31.02 2.20
CA VAL A 27 -9.16 -29.77 2.47
C VAL A 27 -9.22 -29.42 3.95
N LEU A 28 -10.39 -29.51 4.59
CA LEU A 28 -10.55 -29.26 6.03
C LEU A 28 -9.73 -30.23 6.88
N LYS A 29 -9.71 -31.54 6.53
CA LYS A 29 -8.86 -32.52 7.21
C LYS A 29 -7.38 -32.18 7.11
N LYS A 30 -6.91 -31.77 5.92
CA LYS A 30 -5.53 -31.33 5.75
C LYS A 30 -5.22 -30.11 6.62
N ALA A 31 -6.07 -29.08 6.58
CA ALA A 31 -5.88 -27.87 7.40
C ALA A 31 -5.86 -28.18 8.91
N VAL A 32 -6.68 -29.11 9.39
CA VAL A 32 -6.66 -29.56 10.80
C VAL A 32 -5.36 -30.29 11.15
N VAL A 33 -4.82 -31.13 10.26
CA VAL A 33 -3.54 -31.83 10.47
C VAL A 33 -2.37 -30.83 10.47
N ASP A 34 -2.36 -29.90 9.52
CA ASP A 34 -1.32 -28.85 9.42
C ASP A 34 -1.35 -27.95 10.69
N GLU A 35 -2.53 -27.58 11.18
CA GLU A 35 -2.70 -26.81 12.42
C GLU A 35 -2.29 -27.61 13.68
N GLN A 36 -2.59 -28.91 13.74
CA GLN A 36 -2.14 -29.80 14.82
C GLN A 36 -0.61 -29.93 14.85
N ALA A 37 0.04 -30.02 13.70
CA ALA A 37 1.50 -30.06 13.59
C ALA A 37 2.13 -28.72 14.03
N ASN A 38 1.56 -27.59 13.62
CA ASN A 38 1.98 -26.26 14.08
C ASN A 38 1.83 -26.10 15.60
N SER A 39 0.69 -26.53 16.16
CA SER A 39 0.44 -26.50 17.61
C SER A 39 1.43 -27.37 18.40
N ALA A 40 1.81 -28.54 17.87
CA ALA A 40 2.83 -29.39 18.46
C ALA A 40 4.22 -28.74 18.44
N SER A 41 4.61 -28.12 17.32
CA SER A 41 5.88 -27.38 17.19
C SER A 41 5.95 -26.19 18.17
N LEU A 42 4.88 -25.40 18.28
CA LEU A 42 4.80 -24.28 19.20
C LEU A 42 4.90 -24.72 20.67
N LYS A 43 4.27 -25.84 21.05
CA LYS A 43 4.39 -26.40 22.41
C LYS A 43 5.82 -26.84 22.74
N GLU A 44 6.55 -27.38 21.77
CA GLU A 44 7.93 -27.80 21.99
C GLU A 44 8.89 -26.60 22.07
N GLN A 45 8.69 -25.57 21.24
CA GLN A 45 9.42 -24.30 21.37
C GLN A 45 9.17 -23.62 22.73
N LEU A 46 7.93 -23.65 23.23
CA LEU A 46 7.56 -23.10 24.53
C LEU A 46 8.30 -23.83 25.67
N LYS A 47 8.32 -25.18 25.67
CA LYS A 47 9.11 -25.95 26.64
C LYS A 47 10.61 -25.62 26.60
N GLN A 48 11.18 -25.45 25.40
CA GLN A 48 12.59 -25.09 25.25
C GLN A 48 12.88 -23.68 25.80
N ARG A 49 11.95 -22.73 25.63
CA ARG A 49 12.05 -21.40 26.25
C ARG A 49 11.92 -21.47 27.77
N ASP A 50 10.95 -22.21 28.31
CA ASP A 50 10.79 -22.42 29.76
C ASP A 50 12.06 -23.04 30.38
N GLN A 51 12.67 -24.02 29.72
CA GLN A 51 13.92 -24.63 30.19
C GLN A 51 15.10 -23.65 30.15
N SER A 52 15.18 -22.79 29.13
CA SER A 52 16.20 -21.75 29.03
C SER A 52 16.03 -20.68 30.12
N LEU A 53 14.78 -20.26 30.37
CA LEU A 53 14.43 -19.27 31.38
C LEU A 53 14.82 -19.77 32.79
N ARG A 54 14.48 -21.02 33.13
CA ARG A 54 14.89 -21.62 34.42
C ARG A 54 16.40 -21.71 34.62
N LYS A 55 17.19 -21.88 33.55
CA LYS A 55 18.66 -21.84 33.65
C LYS A 55 19.15 -20.42 33.96
N GLN A 56 18.60 -19.41 33.29
CA GLN A 56 18.93 -18.01 33.53
C GLN A 56 18.52 -17.56 34.94
N GLU A 57 17.39 -18.02 35.47
CA GLU A 57 16.99 -17.81 36.87
C GLU A 57 18.01 -18.41 37.84
N GLN A 58 18.46 -19.65 37.62
CA GLN A 58 19.48 -20.30 38.45
C GLN A 58 20.85 -19.58 38.39
N GLU A 59 21.22 -19.06 37.21
CA GLU A 59 22.43 -18.25 37.04
C GLU A 59 22.31 -16.90 37.77
N MET A 60 21.15 -16.23 37.71
CA MET A 60 20.86 -15.01 38.47
C MET A 60 20.93 -15.25 39.98
N ASP A 61 20.33 -16.32 40.48
CA ASP A 61 20.39 -16.67 41.91
C ASP A 61 21.83 -16.95 42.37
N SER A 62 22.63 -17.63 41.54
CA SER A 62 24.05 -17.89 41.82
C SER A 62 24.88 -16.60 41.86
N LEU A 63 24.66 -15.68 40.92
CA LEU A 63 25.31 -14.37 40.88
C LEU A 63 24.86 -13.48 42.04
N SER A 64 23.57 -13.49 42.38
CA SER A 64 23.00 -12.79 43.54
C SER A 64 23.65 -13.25 44.85
N PHE A 65 23.79 -14.58 45.04
CA PHE A 65 24.47 -15.14 46.21
C PHE A 65 25.95 -14.73 46.28
N ARG A 66 26.69 -14.78 45.16
CA ARG A 66 28.08 -14.31 45.11
C ARG A 66 28.20 -12.82 45.43
N ASN A 67 27.32 -11.98 44.90
CA ASN A 67 27.30 -10.55 45.18
C ASN A 67 26.97 -10.26 46.65
N GLN A 68 26.04 -11.00 47.27
CA GLN A 68 25.78 -10.89 48.72
C GLN A 68 26.99 -11.34 49.57
N GLN A 69 27.71 -12.38 49.15
CA GLN A 69 28.92 -12.83 49.84
C GLN A 69 30.06 -11.80 49.72
N LEU A 70 30.24 -11.20 48.54
CA LEU A 70 31.20 -10.11 48.32
C LEU A 70 30.83 -8.87 49.14
N ALA A 71 29.56 -8.47 49.16
CA ALA A 71 29.08 -7.33 49.95
C ALA A 71 29.41 -7.51 51.44
N LYS A 72 29.09 -8.66 52.03
CA LYS A 72 29.45 -8.98 53.43
C LYS A 72 30.95 -9.00 53.70
N ARG A 73 31.76 -9.44 52.73
CA ARG A 73 33.23 -9.40 52.86
C ARG A 73 33.77 -7.97 52.81
N VAL A 74 33.20 -7.11 51.98
CA VAL A 74 33.55 -5.68 51.92
C VAL A 74 33.14 -4.97 53.22
N GLU A 75 31.95 -5.26 53.74
CA GLU A 75 31.44 -4.75 55.02
C GLU A 75 32.38 -5.11 56.19
N LEU A 76 32.76 -6.38 56.32
CA LEU A 76 33.74 -6.82 57.34
C LEU A 76 35.11 -6.17 57.17
N LEU A 77 35.62 -6.02 55.94
CA LEU A 77 36.90 -5.35 55.69
C LEU A 77 36.84 -3.85 56.01
N GLN A 78 35.68 -3.19 55.86
CA GLN A 78 35.46 -1.81 56.28
C GLN A 78 35.43 -1.68 57.81
N GLU A 79 34.79 -2.62 58.51
CA GLU A 79 34.82 -2.70 59.99
C GLU A 79 36.25 -2.92 60.52
N GLU A 80 37.02 -3.82 59.91
CA GLU A 80 38.42 -4.09 60.27
C GLU A 80 39.33 -2.87 60.03
N LEU A 81 39.14 -2.14 58.92
CA LEU A 81 39.88 -0.90 58.64
C LEU A 81 39.58 0.17 59.69
N ALA A 82 38.31 0.42 59.99
CA ALA A 82 37.89 1.38 61.01
C ALA A 82 38.43 1.00 62.41
N ALA A 83 38.45 -0.28 62.75
CA ALA A 83 39.02 -0.79 64.00
C ALA A 83 40.56 -0.69 64.06
N SER A 84 41.24 -0.75 62.91
CA SER A 84 42.68 -0.55 62.78
C SER A 84 43.07 0.91 62.96
N GLU A 85 42.38 1.83 62.28
CA GLU A 85 42.58 3.28 62.39
C GLU A 85 42.37 3.78 63.84
N ALA A 86 41.42 3.18 64.57
CA ALA A 86 41.17 3.49 65.98
C ALA A 86 42.31 3.10 66.94
N LYS A 87 43.25 2.22 66.55
CA LYS A 87 44.33 1.72 67.43
C LYS A 87 45.70 2.41 67.21
N GLY A 88 45.83 3.28 66.21
CA GLY A 88 47.10 3.82 65.71
C GLY A 88 47.87 4.86 66.57
N LYS A 89 47.78 4.88 67.92
CA LYS A 89 48.57 5.82 68.76
C LYS A 89 48.96 5.30 70.17
N LYS A 90 50.20 4.81 70.35
CA LYS A 90 51.04 4.99 71.58
C LYS A 90 52.42 4.27 71.53
N GLY A 91 53.45 4.90 72.11
CA GLY A 91 54.53 4.20 72.83
C GLY A 91 55.97 4.34 72.30
N LYS A 92 56.90 4.83 73.13
CA LYS A 92 58.35 4.94 72.87
C LYS A 92 59.18 4.79 74.17
N SER A 93 60.30 4.05 74.11
CA SER A 93 61.54 4.15 74.95
C SER A 93 61.74 3.41 76.31
N LYS A 94 62.80 2.55 76.32
CA LYS A 94 63.90 2.26 77.32
C LYS A 94 63.73 1.51 78.67
N GLY A 95 64.56 0.44 78.80
CA GLY A 95 65.50 0.11 79.91
C GLY A 95 64.95 -0.46 81.24
N ASP A 96 65.65 -1.28 82.05
CA ASP A 96 66.91 -2.07 81.91
C ASP A 96 66.90 -3.25 82.95
N SER A 97 67.88 -4.16 82.91
CA SER A 97 67.93 -5.52 83.53
C SER A 97 68.40 -5.57 85.01
N PRO A 98 68.53 -6.72 85.72
CA PRO A 98 68.43 -8.17 85.36
C PRO A 98 67.49 -8.99 86.32
N SER A 99 67.48 -10.33 86.51
CA SER A 99 68.38 -11.47 86.18
C SER A 99 67.67 -12.87 86.19
N GLN A 100 68.43 -13.96 86.44
CA GLN A 100 68.10 -15.37 86.73
C GLN A 100 67.18 -16.22 85.82
N HIS A 101 66.45 -15.66 84.84
CA HIS A 101 65.54 -16.48 84.02
C HIS A 101 66.18 -17.16 82.77
N GLY A 102 67.43 -16.80 82.44
CA GLY A 102 68.00 -16.91 81.08
C GLY A 102 67.93 -18.27 80.38
N LEU A 103 68.18 -19.39 81.06
CA LEU A 103 68.28 -20.69 80.38
C LEU A 103 66.92 -21.28 79.94
N GLN A 104 65.84 -20.99 80.66
CA GLN A 104 64.52 -21.50 80.32
C GLN A 104 63.74 -20.56 79.41
N THR A 105 63.94 -19.23 79.53
CA THR A 105 63.32 -18.29 78.59
C THR A 105 63.98 -18.37 77.21
N GLN A 106 65.29 -18.60 77.13
CA GLN A 106 66.00 -18.67 75.85
C GLN A 106 65.58 -19.89 75.01
N SER A 107 65.39 -21.07 75.62
CA SER A 107 64.80 -22.24 74.95
C SER A 107 63.39 -21.98 74.40
N VAL A 108 62.55 -21.25 75.15
CA VAL A 108 61.20 -20.86 74.69
C VAL A 108 61.26 -19.80 73.58
N PHE A 109 62.19 -18.85 73.64
CA PHE A 109 62.42 -17.89 72.56
C PHE A 109 62.96 -18.55 71.29
N ASP A 110 63.83 -19.56 71.41
CA ASP A 110 64.35 -20.31 70.27
C ASP A 110 63.23 -21.16 69.61
N GLU A 111 62.34 -21.78 70.40
CA GLU A 111 61.13 -22.43 69.87
C GLU A 111 60.15 -21.45 69.20
N ASP A 112 59.92 -20.28 69.80
CA ASP A 112 59.03 -19.25 69.22
C ASP A 112 59.62 -18.63 67.95
N LEU A 113 60.95 -18.49 67.89
CA LEU A 113 61.66 -18.03 66.70
C LEU A 113 61.60 -19.08 65.58
N GLN A 114 61.81 -20.36 65.92
CA GLN A 114 61.67 -21.49 65.00
C GLN A 114 60.24 -21.54 64.41
N LYS A 115 59.20 -21.47 65.26
CA LYS A 115 57.79 -21.42 64.81
C LYS A 115 57.50 -20.21 63.94
N LYS A 116 58.08 -19.03 64.24
CA LYS A 116 57.94 -17.83 63.39
C LYS A 116 58.68 -17.90 62.07
N ILE A 117 59.77 -18.68 61.98
CA ILE A 117 60.46 -18.95 60.72
C ILE A 117 59.62 -19.89 59.86
N GLU A 118 59.12 -20.99 60.44
CA GLU A 118 58.22 -21.94 59.76
C GLU A 118 56.89 -21.28 59.32
N GLU A 119 56.33 -20.39 60.15
CA GLU A 119 55.15 -19.59 59.82
C GLU A 119 55.46 -18.57 58.70
N ASN A 120 56.61 -17.89 58.72
CA ASN A 120 57.01 -17.00 57.62
C ASN A 120 57.25 -17.76 56.31
N GLU A 121 57.89 -18.93 56.35
CA GLU A 121 58.12 -19.77 55.17
C GLU A 121 56.78 -20.22 54.56
N ARG A 122 55.85 -20.69 55.40
CA ARG A 122 54.49 -21.04 54.98
C ARG A 122 53.72 -19.84 54.42
N LEU A 123 53.81 -18.67 55.06
CA LEU A 123 53.18 -17.43 54.57
C LEU A 123 53.80 -16.98 53.25
N HIS A 124 55.11 -17.12 53.06
CA HIS A 124 55.78 -16.82 51.79
C HIS A 124 55.30 -17.75 50.66
N ILE A 125 55.14 -19.05 50.93
CA ILE A 125 54.60 -20.00 49.96
C ILE A 125 53.15 -19.64 49.60
N GLN A 126 52.29 -19.38 50.59
CA GLN A 126 50.90 -18.98 50.34
C GLN A 126 50.79 -17.64 49.60
N PHE A 127 51.65 -16.68 49.91
CA PHE A 127 51.70 -15.39 49.22
C PHE A 127 52.16 -15.55 47.76
N TYR A 128 53.17 -16.40 47.52
CA TYR A 128 53.65 -16.70 46.17
C TYR A 128 52.61 -17.43 45.32
N GLU A 129 51.92 -18.43 45.90
CA GLU A 129 50.81 -19.12 45.23
C GLU A 129 49.63 -18.19 44.92
N ALA A 130 49.31 -17.27 45.83
CA ALA A 130 48.27 -16.26 45.61
C ALA A 130 48.67 -15.24 44.53
N ASP A 131 49.91 -14.77 44.51
CA ASP A 131 50.44 -13.85 43.48
C ASP A 131 50.45 -14.50 42.09
N GLU A 132 50.85 -15.78 41.99
CA GLU A 132 50.78 -16.56 40.75
C GLU A 132 49.33 -16.80 40.27
N GLN A 133 48.39 -17.05 41.19
CA GLN A 133 46.97 -17.16 40.85
C GLN A 133 46.40 -15.81 40.39
N HIS A 134 46.75 -14.70 41.08
CA HIS A 134 46.35 -13.37 40.68
C HIS A 134 46.88 -13.00 39.28
N LYS A 135 48.18 -13.21 39.00
CA LYS A 135 48.76 -13.02 37.66
C LYS A 135 48.05 -13.80 36.57
N LYS A 136 47.68 -15.06 36.82
CA LYS A 136 46.91 -15.88 35.86
C LYS A 136 45.52 -15.31 35.62
N THR A 137 44.79 -14.96 36.67
CA THR A 137 43.47 -14.33 36.51
C THR A 137 43.56 -12.96 35.82
N GLU A 138 44.62 -12.19 36.07
CA GLU A 138 44.84 -10.90 35.41
C GLU A 138 45.16 -11.08 33.92
N ALA A 139 45.98 -12.08 33.56
CA ALA A 139 46.26 -12.42 32.17
C ALA A 139 45.01 -12.88 31.41
N GLU A 140 44.21 -13.79 31.99
CA GLU A 140 42.94 -14.24 31.42
C GLU A 140 41.92 -13.09 31.25
N LEU A 141 41.85 -12.16 32.21
CA LEU A 141 40.98 -10.99 32.11
C LEU A 141 41.46 -9.99 31.06
N ARG A 142 42.78 -9.81 30.89
CA ARG A 142 43.37 -8.96 29.84
C ARG A 142 43.12 -9.53 28.44
N GLU A 143 43.32 -10.83 28.22
CA GLU A 143 43.00 -11.49 26.94
C GLU A 143 41.50 -11.36 26.61
N ARG A 144 40.64 -11.50 27.63
CA ARG A 144 39.19 -11.35 27.46
C ARG A 144 38.77 -9.91 27.19
N LEU A 145 39.46 -8.92 27.73
CA LEU A 145 39.26 -7.50 27.40
C LEU A 145 39.67 -7.21 25.96
N GLU A 146 40.88 -7.60 25.54
CA GLU A 146 41.37 -7.39 24.17
C GLU A 146 40.41 -7.98 23.12
N LYS A 147 39.87 -9.18 23.41
CA LYS A 147 38.86 -9.81 22.55
C LYS A 147 37.55 -9.00 22.49
N LEU A 148 37.05 -8.52 23.63
CA LEU A 148 35.82 -7.73 23.69
C LEU A 148 35.97 -6.36 23.01
N GLU A 149 37.14 -5.72 23.13
CA GLU A 149 37.47 -4.48 22.42
C GLU A 149 37.44 -4.71 20.90
N LYS A 150 38.10 -5.77 20.42
CA LYS A 150 38.12 -6.14 19.01
C LYS A 150 36.74 -6.52 18.45
N ASP A 151 35.89 -7.18 19.24
CA ASP A 151 34.52 -7.48 18.85
C ASP A 151 33.65 -6.20 18.82
N ALA A 152 33.89 -5.26 19.75
CA ALA A 152 33.22 -3.94 19.76
C ALA A 152 33.61 -3.08 18.55
N GLU A 153 34.90 -3.04 18.17
CA GLU A 153 35.37 -2.36 16.94
C GLU A 153 34.69 -2.90 15.68
N GLN A 154 34.58 -4.24 15.56
CA GLN A 154 33.88 -4.88 14.45
C GLN A 154 32.39 -4.51 14.42
N HIS A 155 31.72 -4.50 15.57
CA HIS A 155 30.33 -4.09 15.66
C HIS A 155 30.13 -2.61 15.32
N GLN A 156 31.03 -1.73 15.75
CA GLN A 156 31.00 -0.30 15.40
C GLN A 156 31.16 -0.10 13.88
N ALA A 157 32.12 -0.78 13.24
CA ALA A 157 32.31 -0.69 11.80
C ALA A 157 31.07 -1.18 10.99
N VAL A 158 30.34 -2.17 11.50
CA VAL A 158 29.06 -2.62 10.91
C VAL A 158 27.96 -1.57 11.10
N VAL A 159 27.86 -0.96 12.28
CA VAL A 159 26.90 0.12 12.56
C VAL A 159 27.17 1.33 11.67
N ASP A 160 28.42 1.75 11.51
CA ASP A 160 28.81 2.85 10.63
C ASP A 160 28.47 2.54 9.17
N GLY A 161 28.85 1.36 8.67
CA GLY A 161 28.56 0.92 7.31
C GLY A 161 27.06 0.75 7.01
N LEU A 162 26.24 0.39 8.01
CA LEU A 162 24.78 0.42 7.89
C LEU A 162 24.24 1.85 7.90
N THR A 163 24.77 2.72 8.76
CA THR A 163 24.37 4.13 8.87
C THR A 163 24.63 4.88 7.56
N THR A 164 25.80 4.69 6.92
CA THR A 164 26.09 5.23 5.59
C THR A 164 25.10 4.70 4.54
N LYS A 165 24.81 3.40 4.51
CA LYS A 165 23.83 2.81 3.58
C LYS A 165 22.41 3.36 3.79
N TYR A 166 22.00 3.59 5.04
CA TYR A 166 20.71 4.22 5.34
C TYR A 166 20.69 5.67 4.88
N ALA A 167 21.74 6.45 5.15
CA ALA A 167 21.86 7.83 4.68
C ALA A 167 21.81 7.93 3.14
N GLU A 168 22.59 7.12 2.43
CA GLU A 168 22.56 7.03 0.96
C GLU A 168 21.17 6.62 0.43
N THR A 169 20.47 5.71 1.13
CA THR A 169 19.14 5.26 0.73
C THR A 169 18.10 6.34 0.98
N ILE A 170 18.21 7.10 2.07
CA ILE A 170 17.36 8.25 2.38
C ILE A 170 17.58 9.37 1.35
N GLU A 171 18.83 9.71 1.04
CA GLU A 171 19.16 10.73 0.03
C GLU A 171 18.64 10.35 -1.35
N ARG A 172 18.82 9.08 -1.75
CA ARG A 172 18.31 8.52 -3.01
C ARG A 172 16.79 8.54 -3.05
N CYS A 173 16.12 8.10 -1.99
CA CYS A 173 14.66 8.18 -1.86
C CYS A 173 14.16 9.63 -1.90
N SER A 174 14.86 10.56 -1.25
CA SER A 174 14.54 12.00 -1.27
C SER A 174 14.73 12.65 -2.65
N ARG A 175 15.69 12.17 -3.44
CA ARG A 175 15.97 12.65 -4.80
C ARG A 175 15.01 12.06 -5.84
N ASP A 176 14.58 10.83 -5.62
CA ASP A 176 13.75 10.07 -6.56
C ASP A 176 12.23 10.16 -6.23
N LEU A 177 11.85 11.04 -5.28
CA LEU A 177 10.48 11.29 -4.81
C LEU A 177 9.56 11.86 -5.93
N PRO A 178 8.31 11.36 -6.09
CA PRO A 178 7.41 11.83 -7.15
C PRO A 178 6.85 13.24 -6.97
N PHE A 179 6.63 13.87 -8.12
CA PHE A 179 5.82 15.06 -8.31
C PHE A 179 4.47 15.00 -7.55
N ASN A 180 4.14 16.10 -6.87
CA ASN A 180 3.12 16.17 -5.82
C ASN A 180 1.81 16.80 -6.33
N ASP A 181 0.73 16.02 -6.43
CA ASP A 181 -0.62 16.49 -6.82
C ASP A 181 -1.72 15.98 -5.85
N THR A 182 -1.41 15.87 -4.56
CA THR A 182 -2.42 15.54 -3.53
C THR A 182 -2.45 16.53 -2.38
N LYS A 183 -3.64 17.10 -2.14
CA LYS A 183 -3.95 18.12 -1.12
C LYS A 183 -3.83 17.64 0.34
N PHE A 184 -3.20 16.48 0.58
CA PHE A 184 -3.14 15.79 1.87
C PHE A 184 -1.74 15.21 2.08
N SER A 185 -0.98 15.81 3.00
CA SER A 185 0.43 15.46 3.26
C SER A 185 0.63 14.00 3.69
N ASP A 186 -0.34 13.42 4.39
CA ASP A 186 -0.19 12.10 5.01
C ASP A 186 -0.07 10.97 3.98
N TYR A 187 -0.76 11.09 2.83
CA TYR A 187 -0.68 10.11 1.75
C TYR A 187 0.64 10.18 0.98
N ASN A 188 1.34 11.33 1.01
CA ASN A 188 2.64 11.49 0.37
C ASN A 188 3.71 10.61 1.05
N SER A 189 3.51 10.25 2.34
CA SER A 189 4.41 9.35 3.09
C SER A 189 4.36 7.89 2.65
N LEU A 190 3.28 7.46 1.97
CA LEU A 190 3.07 6.06 1.62
C LEU A 190 3.76 5.66 0.31
N ASN A 191 4.05 6.61 -0.59
CA ASN A 191 4.77 6.46 -1.86
C ASN A 191 4.50 5.13 -2.61
N VAL A 192 3.22 4.73 -2.71
CA VAL A 192 2.82 3.50 -3.42
C VAL A 192 2.50 3.85 -4.87
N PRO A 193 3.28 3.38 -5.87
CA PRO A 193 2.88 3.51 -7.26
C PRO A 193 1.54 2.83 -7.46
N SER A 194 0.60 3.48 -8.17
CA SER A 194 -0.72 2.88 -8.40
C SER A 194 -0.60 1.68 -9.36
N HIS A 195 -0.37 0.49 -8.80
CA HIS A 195 -0.30 -0.79 -9.53
C HIS A 195 -1.68 -1.27 -10.04
N ASN A 196 -2.60 -0.34 -10.23
CA ASN A 196 -3.90 -0.59 -10.81
C ASN A 196 -3.77 -0.51 -12.34
N ARG A 197 -3.54 -1.66 -12.97
CA ARG A 197 -3.41 -1.83 -14.43
C ARG A 197 -4.48 -1.08 -15.24
N ARG A 198 -5.73 -1.02 -14.74
CA ARG A 198 -6.83 -0.30 -15.38
C ARG A 198 -6.66 1.23 -15.32
N HIS A 199 -6.08 1.74 -14.23
CA HIS A 199 -5.75 3.16 -14.09
C HIS A 199 -4.55 3.54 -14.96
N GLN A 200 -3.52 2.68 -15.02
CA GLN A 200 -2.35 2.87 -15.89
C GLN A 200 -2.73 2.91 -17.37
N LEU A 201 -3.55 1.95 -17.83
CA LEU A 201 -4.09 1.95 -19.19
C LEU A 201 -4.87 3.24 -19.49
N LYS A 202 -5.78 3.64 -18.59
CA LYS A 202 -6.55 4.87 -18.75
C LYS A 202 -5.67 6.14 -18.76
N ALA A 203 -4.60 6.17 -17.96
CA ALA A 203 -3.63 7.27 -17.97
C ALA A 203 -2.86 7.33 -19.29
N ARG A 204 -2.44 6.17 -19.83
CA ARG A 204 -1.82 6.07 -21.15
C ARG A 204 -2.77 6.47 -22.28
N ASP A 205 -4.03 6.06 -22.23
CA ASP A 205 -5.05 6.46 -23.22
C ASP A 205 -5.25 7.99 -23.22
N VAL A 206 -5.34 8.61 -22.04
CA VAL A 206 -5.46 10.06 -21.89
C VAL A 206 -4.19 10.78 -22.35
N ALA A 207 -3.00 10.24 -22.05
CA ALA A 207 -1.74 10.79 -22.55
C ALA A 207 -1.62 10.68 -24.09
N GLY A 208 -2.13 9.60 -24.68
CA GLY A 208 -2.20 9.44 -26.14
C GLY A 208 -3.16 10.44 -26.80
N GLN A 209 -4.33 10.69 -26.20
CA GLN A 209 -5.26 11.73 -26.67
C GLN A 209 -4.64 13.13 -26.55
N ALA A 210 -3.98 13.42 -25.42
CA ALA A 210 -3.26 14.68 -25.23
C ALA A 210 -2.14 14.85 -26.27
N MET A 211 -1.39 13.77 -26.57
CA MET A 211 -0.39 13.76 -27.63
C MET A 211 -1.01 14.15 -28.98
N SER A 212 -2.09 13.48 -29.42
CA SER A 212 -2.72 13.80 -30.71
C SER A 212 -3.19 15.26 -30.81
N PHE A 213 -3.78 15.81 -29.74
CA PHE A 213 -4.18 17.23 -29.74
C PHE A 213 -2.99 18.20 -29.78
N ILE A 214 -1.84 17.81 -29.21
CA ILE A 214 -0.62 18.62 -29.27
C ILE A 214 -0.01 18.57 -30.67
N GLN A 215 -0.01 17.41 -31.34
CA GLN A 215 0.44 17.30 -32.74
C GLN A 215 -0.43 18.14 -33.67
N ASP A 216 -1.76 18.04 -33.55
CA ASP A 216 -2.70 18.86 -34.33
C ASP A 216 -2.48 20.36 -34.09
N LEU A 217 -2.27 20.77 -32.83
CA LEU A 217 -2.02 22.16 -32.46
C LEU A 217 -0.67 22.67 -33.00
N VAL A 218 0.40 21.89 -32.84
CA VAL A 218 1.74 22.20 -33.33
C VAL A 218 1.73 22.32 -34.85
N ALA A 219 1.14 21.36 -35.55
CA ALA A 219 0.98 21.40 -37.01
C ALA A 219 0.15 22.62 -37.46
N ALA A 220 -0.96 22.93 -36.79
CA ALA A 220 -1.79 24.09 -37.10
C ALA A 220 -1.04 25.42 -36.90
N LEU A 221 -0.29 25.57 -35.80
CA LEU A 221 0.50 26.77 -35.51
C LEU A 221 1.68 26.93 -36.47
N LEU A 222 2.41 25.86 -36.78
CA LEU A 222 3.51 25.89 -37.75
C LEU A 222 3.00 26.24 -39.15
N ASN A 223 1.90 25.64 -39.60
CA ASN A 223 1.23 26.02 -40.84
C ASN A 223 0.80 27.49 -40.84
N PHE A 224 0.18 27.96 -39.74
CA PHE A 224 -0.21 29.37 -39.61
C PHE A 224 1.00 30.31 -39.72
N HIS A 225 2.10 30.03 -39.01
CA HIS A 225 3.32 30.84 -39.07
C HIS A 225 3.92 30.82 -40.48
N SER A 226 4.14 29.65 -41.09
CA SER A 226 4.72 29.51 -42.42
C SER A 226 3.88 30.16 -43.52
N TYR A 227 2.56 29.95 -43.54
CA TYR A 227 1.69 30.58 -44.53
C TYR A 227 1.50 32.09 -44.30
N THR A 228 1.68 32.60 -43.07
CA THR A 228 1.67 34.03 -42.81
C THR A 228 2.99 34.66 -43.26
N GLU A 229 4.11 34.05 -42.92
CA GLU A 229 5.45 34.44 -43.36
C GLU A 229 5.55 34.49 -44.89
N GLN A 230 5.07 33.46 -45.59
CA GLN A 230 5.03 33.44 -47.06
C GLN A 230 4.19 34.61 -47.61
N ARG A 231 3.00 34.89 -47.07
CA ARG A 231 2.17 36.03 -47.51
C ARG A 231 2.84 37.38 -47.26
N VAL A 232 3.57 37.52 -46.16
CA VAL A 232 4.34 38.72 -45.83
C VAL A 232 5.50 38.94 -46.82
N HIS A 233 6.10 37.85 -47.33
CA HIS A 233 7.16 37.89 -48.35
C HIS A 233 6.63 38.04 -49.80
N ILE A 234 5.38 37.67 -50.08
CA ILE A 234 4.72 37.85 -51.40
C ILE A 234 4.25 39.29 -51.64
N TYR A 235 4.14 40.11 -50.58
CA TYR A 235 3.92 41.56 -50.68
C TYR A 235 5.28 42.29 -50.63
N PRO A 236 6.15 41.96 -51.61
CA PRO A 236 6.25 42.78 -52.81
C PRO A 236 6.04 41.98 -54.11
N LEU A 237 5.43 42.61 -55.12
CA LEU A 237 5.05 41.97 -56.40
C LEU A 237 6.24 41.46 -57.22
N ASP A 238 7.45 41.98 -56.98
CA ASP A 238 8.69 41.51 -57.57
C ASP A 238 9.83 41.57 -56.53
N SER A 239 10.34 40.41 -56.15
CA SER A 239 11.42 40.25 -55.17
C SER A 239 12.77 40.84 -55.61
N SER A 240 12.90 41.20 -56.90
CA SER A 240 14.10 41.85 -57.45
C SER A 240 14.02 43.39 -57.47
N ILE A 241 12.85 43.98 -57.19
CA ILE A 241 12.61 45.44 -57.32
C ILE A 241 12.22 46.09 -55.98
N GLU A 242 11.34 45.46 -55.19
CA GLU A 242 10.86 46.02 -53.92
C GLU A 242 11.36 45.21 -52.72
N THR A 243 12.06 45.86 -51.79
CA THR A 243 12.50 45.23 -50.53
C THR A 243 11.36 45.16 -49.52
N ILE A 244 11.18 44.02 -48.86
CA ILE A 244 10.21 43.85 -47.77
C ILE A 244 10.42 44.94 -46.70
N SER A 245 9.34 45.64 -46.32
CA SER A 245 9.35 46.69 -45.30
C SER A 245 10.00 46.21 -43.98
N PRO A 246 10.80 47.04 -43.27
CA PRO A 246 11.39 46.68 -41.98
C PRO A 246 10.36 46.21 -40.94
N LEU A 247 9.13 46.69 -41.01
CA LEU A 247 8.02 46.26 -40.15
C LEU A 247 7.60 44.81 -40.46
N ASN A 248 7.54 44.44 -41.74
CA ASN A 248 7.23 43.10 -42.21
C ASN A 248 8.38 42.12 -41.95
N GLN A 249 9.64 42.55 -42.14
CA GLN A 249 10.82 41.76 -41.77
C GLN A 249 10.79 41.40 -40.27
N LYS A 250 10.53 42.40 -39.41
CA LYS A 250 10.45 42.21 -37.95
C LYS A 250 9.27 41.32 -37.54
N PHE A 251 8.13 41.41 -38.23
CA PHE A 251 7.01 40.50 -38.00
C PHE A 251 7.35 39.06 -38.41
N SER A 252 7.99 38.85 -39.56
CA SER A 252 8.42 37.51 -40.00
C SER A 252 9.44 36.90 -39.05
N GLN A 253 10.39 37.70 -38.55
CA GLN A 253 11.32 37.27 -37.51
C GLN A 253 10.56 36.74 -36.27
N TYR A 254 9.50 37.43 -35.81
CA TYR A 254 8.69 36.94 -34.70
C TYR A 254 7.89 35.67 -35.02
N LEU A 255 7.41 35.49 -36.26
CA LEU A 255 6.75 34.24 -36.67
C LEU A 255 7.75 33.07 -36.67
N HIS A 256 8.98 33.30 -37.13
CA HIS A 256 10.05 32.32 -37.15
C HIS A 256 10.54 31.95 -35.74
N GLU A 257 10.77 32.96 -34.87
CA GLU A 257 11.05 32.76 -33.44
C GLU A 257 9.93 31.96 -32.75
N ASN A 258 8.67 32.27 -33.03
CA ASN A 258 7.53 31.56 -32.44
C ASN A 258 7.49 30.09 -32.89
N ALA A 259 7.66 29.82 -34.18
CA ALA A 259 7.74 28.46 -34.72
C ALA A 259 8.86 27.61 -34.08
N ALA A 260 9.98 28.22 -33.70
CA ALA A 260 11.08 27.54 -33.01
C ALA A 260 10.70 27.08 -31.57
N TYR A 261 9.80 27.77 -30.88
CA TYR A 261 9.30 27.37 -29.55
C TYR A 261 8.11 26.39 -29.61
N VAL A 262 7.42 26.30 -30.75
CA VAL A 262 6.28 25.39 -30.94
C VAL A 262 6.75 23.95 -31.18
N ARG A 263 7.83 23.72 -31.95
CA ARG A 263 8.34 22.36 -32.25
C ARG A 263 8.72 21.53 -31.01
N PRO A 264 9.50 22.05 -30.03
CA PRO A 264 9.90 21.29 -28.84
C PRO A 264 8.74 20.81 -27.96
N LEU A 265 7.54 21.40 -28.09
CA LEU A 265 6.34 20.94 -27.38
C LEU A 265 5.93 19.54 -27.84
N GLU A 266 5.99 19.25 -29.15
CA GLU A 266 5.68 17.94 -29.71
C GLU A 266 6.73 16.92 -29.27
N ASP A 267 8.01 17.21 -29.47
CA ASP A 267 9.11 16.31 -29.10
C ASP A 267 9.10 15.96 -27.60
N SER A 268 8.85 16.94 -26.74
CA SER A 268 8.76 16.74 -25.29
C SER A 268 7.57 15.87 -24.90
N PHE A 269 6.38 16.12 -25.48
CA PHE A 269 5.20 15.31 -25.16
C PHE A 269 5.28 13.90 -25.76
N LEU A 270 6.00 13.71 -26.89
CA LEU A 270 6.29 12.40 -27.46
C LEU A 270 7.18 11.57 -26.52
N GLN A 271 8.24 12.18 -25.99
CA GLN A 271 9.10 11.53 -24.98
C GLN A 271 8.32 11.19 -23.70
N LEU A 272 7.44 12.09 -23.24
CA LEU A 272 6.53 11.81 -22.13
C LEU A 272 5.67 10.57 -22.41
N TYR A 273 4.97 10.55 -23.55
CA TYR A 273 4.08 9.46 -23.92
C TYR A 273 4.82 8.11 -24.05
N GLN A 274 6.02 8.11 -24.62
CA GLN A 274 6.87 6.91 -24.72
C GLN A 274 7.34 6.40 -23.35
N SER A 275 7.57 7.30 -22.37
CA SER A 275 7.94 6.93 -21.00
C SER A 275 6.82 6.26 -20.20
N ILE A 276 5.56 6.40 -20.63
CA ILE A 276 4.38 5.77 -20.02
C ILE A 276 4.19 4.34 -20.58
N THR A 277 5.17 3.49 -20.29
CA THR A 277 5.14 2.04 -20.56
C THR A 277 5.30 1.22 -19.28
N GLU A 278 4.88 -0.05 -19.33
CA GLU A 278 4.62 -0.90 -18.14
C GLU A 278 5.84 -1.15 -17.26
N ASP A 279 7.02 -1.32 -17.86
CA ASP A 279 8.21 -1.85 -17.17
C ASP A 279 9.10 -0.76 -16.54
N THR A 280 8.85 0.53 -16.80
CA THR A 280 9.79 1.61 -16.44
C THR A 280 9.42 2.44 -15.20
N LEU A 281 8.30 2.13 -14.53
CA LEU A 281 7.77 2.91 -13.40
C LEU A 281 8.80 3.33 -12.31
N PRO A 282 9.82 2.52 -11.93
CA PRO A 282 10.81 2.91 -10.92
C PRO A 282 11.76 4.05 -11.35
N THR A 283 11.87 4.37 -12.64
CA THR A 283 12.79 5.40 -13.18
C THR A 283 12.07 6.48 -13.99
N VAL A 284 10.74 6.45 -14.05
CA VAL A 284 9.92 7.45 -14.75
C VAL A 284 10.07 8.84 -14.12
N THR A 285 10.27 8.95 -12.80
CA THR A 285 10.24 10.21 -12.05
C THR A 285 11.20 11.28 -12.59
N GLN A 286 12.48 10.94 -12.75
CA GLN A 286 13.50 11.92 -13.18
C GLN A 286 13.29 12.36 -14.64
N LYS A 287 12.84 11.43 -15.50
CA LYS A 287 12.44 11.76 -16.89
C LYS A 287 11.22 12.67 -16.91
N LEU A 288 10.20 12.39 -16.08
CA LEU A 288 9.00 13.21 -15.97
C LEU A 288 9.32 14.65 -15.55
N CYS A 289 10.21 14.84 -14.57
CA CYS A 289 10.65 16.16 -14.12
C CYS A 289 11.32 16.93 -15.26
N THR A 290 12.33 16.35 -15.93
CA THR A 290 13.01 17.00 -17.06
C THR A 290 12.07 17.32 -18.23
N THR A 291 11.11 16.45 -18.53
CA THR A 291 10.10 16.72 -19.56
C THR A 291 9.13 17.82 -19.14
N THR A 292 8.74 17.88 -17.86
CA THR A 292 7.89 18.94 -17.32
C THR A 292 8.58 20.30 -17.37
N GLU A 293 9.87 20.37 -17.02
CA GLU A 293 10.70 21.57 -17.17
C GLU A 293 10.81 22.02 -18.63
N CYS A 294 11.04 21.09 -19.56
CA CYS A 294 11.12 21.41 -20.99
C CYS A 294 9.79 21.94 -21.55
N LEU A 295 8.66 21.35 -21.15
CA LEU A 295 7.33 21.83 -21.50
C LEU A 295 7.02 23.21 -20.90
N LEU A 296 7.31 23.42 -19.62
CA LEU A 296 7.12 24.73 -18.97
C LEU A 296 8.02 25.82 -19.58
N GLY A 297 9.27 25.50 -19.90
CA GLY A 297 10.19 26.40 -20.59
C GLY A 297 9.68 26.78 -21.98
N SER A 298 9.29 25.78 -22.78
CA SER A 298 8.75 25.99 -24.13
C SER A 298 7.45 26.79 -24.13
N LEU A 299 6.50 26.48 -23.23
CA LEU A 299 5.26 27.23 -23.06
C LEU A 299 5.49 28.65 -22.54
N GLY A 300 6.46 28.86 -21.66
CA GLY A 300 6.88 30.18 -21.17
C GLY A 300 7.47 31.04 -22.29
N SER A 301 8.37 30.48 -23.10
CA SER A 301 8.94 31.14 -24.27
C SER A 301 7.89 31.44 -25.35
N LEU A 302 6.98 30.49 -25.63
CA LEU A 302 5.84 30.69 -26.52
C LEU A 302 4.92 31.82 -26.04
N THR A 303 4.61 31.87 -24.74
CA THR A 303 3.80 32.94 -24.14
C THR A 303 4.48 34.30 -24.27
N SER A 304 5.78 34.37 -24.01
CA SER A 304 6.59 35.59 -24.17
C SER A 304 6.63 36.05 -25.64
N CYS A 305 6.89 35.15 -26.58
CA CYS A 305 6.94 35.47 -28.01
C CYS A 305 5.56 35.90 -28.55
N THR A 306 4.49 35.23 -28.14
CA THR A 306 3.11 35.61 -28.48
C THR A 306 2.75 36.96 -27.87
N GLY A 307 3.26 37.26 -26.67
CA GLY A 307 3.19 38.60 -26.06
C GLY A 307 3.87 39.67 -26.92
N LYS A 308 5.10 39.45 -27.39
CA LYS A 308 5.80 40.36 -28.32
C LYS A 308 4.96 40.63 -29.58
N ILE A 309 4.36 39.58 -30.17
CA ILE A 309 3.49 39.69 -31.35
C ILE A 309 2.23 40.50 -31.02
N ALA A 310 1.58 40.25 -29.88
CA ALA A 310 0.40 41.00 -29.45
C ALA A 310 0.71 42.49 -29.19
N THR A 311 1.86 42.80 -28.57
CA THR A 311 2.34 44.18 -28.39
C THR A 311 2.69 44.82 -29.73
N PHE A 312 3.31 44.09 -30.66
CA PHE A 312 3.57 44.57 -32.02
C PHE A 312 2.28 44.93 -32.76
N PHE A 313 1.25 44.09 -32.73
CA PHE A 313 -0.06 44.41 -33.32
C PHE A 313 -0.78 45.56 -32.60
N SER A 314 -0.62 45.68 -31.27
CA SER A 314 -1.25 46.77 -30.49
C SER A 314 -0.59 48.12 -30.78
N ASN A 315 0.74 48.17 -30.83
CA ASN A 315 1.50 49.40 -31.09
C ASN A 315 1.39 49.87 -32.54
N ASN A 316 1.09 48.96 -33.47
CA ASN A 316 0.83 49.27 -34.88
C ASN A 316 -0.67 49.18 -35.22
N LEU A 317 -1.56 49.18 -34.23
CA LEU A 317 -2.99 49.00 -34.46
C LEU A 317 -3.56 50.10 -35.37
N ASP A 318 -3.10 51.33 -35.20
CA ASP A 318 -3.47 52.46 -36.05
C ASP A 318 -3.02 52.26 -37.50
N PHE A 319 -1.86 51.63 -37.74
CA PHE A 319 -1.41 51.26 -39.10
C PHE A 319 -2.28 50.16 -39.72
N PHE A 320 -2.68 49.15 -38.94
CA PHE A 320 -3.56 48.07 -39.39
C PHE A 320 -5.04 48.48 -39.53
N THR A 321 -5.47 49.55 -38.87
CA THR A 321 -6.87 50.05 -38.89
C THR A 321 -7.05 51.33 -39.70
N SER A 322 -5.96 52.02 -40.06
CA SER A 322 -5.96 53.10 -41.06
C SER A 322 -6.53 52.58 -42.39
N SER A 323 -7.27 53.45 -43.07
CA SER A 323 -7.95 53.18 -44.35
C SER A 323 -7.00 52.96 -45.56
N GLY A 324 -5.72 52.68 -45.32
CA GLY A 324 -4.68 52.52 -46.34
C GLY A 324 -4.71 51.21 -47.12
N TYR A 325 -5.41 50.17 -46.64
CA TYR A 325 -5.67 48.93 -47.41
C TYR A 325 -6.84 49.12 -48.40
N SER A 326 -6.73 50.13 -49.24
CA SER A 326 -7.56 50.31 -50.42
C SER A 326 -6.66 50.13 -51.65
N PRO A 327 -7.08 49.39 -52.70
CA PRO A 327 -6.32 49.31 -53.95
C PRO A 327 -5.99 50.73 -54.43
N ARG A 328 -4.71 50.99 -54.76
CA ARG A 328 -4.14 52.31 -55.01
C ARG A 328 -4.99 53.10 -56.02
N GLY A 329 -5.87 53.97 -55.52
CA GLY A 329 -6.87 54.71 -56.32
C GLY A 329 -8.32 54.70 -55.78
N SER A 330 -8.68 53.88 -54.79
CA SER A 330 -10.05 53.82 -54.25
C SER A 330 -10.22 54.60 -52.93
N THR A 331 -11.12 55.58 -52.92
CA THR A 331 -11.48 56.40 -51.74
C THR A 331 -12.59 55.78 -50.87
N ALA A 332 -12.86 54.49 -51.00
CA ALA A 332 -13.84 53.79 -50.18
C ALA A 332 -13.25 53.39 -48.81
N ALA A 333 -13.96 53.69 -47.73
CA ALA A 333 -13.68 53.13 -46.42
C ALA A 333 -13.82 51.59 -46.46
N LEU A 334 -13.11 50.90 -45.55
CA LEU A 334 -13.03 49.44 -45.37
C LEU A 334 -14.27 48.68 -45.90
N ASN A 335 -14.03 47.69 -46.78
CA ASN A 335 -15.09 46.84 -47.32
C ASN A 335 -15.92 46.23 -46.15
N PRO A 336 -17.24 46.45 -46.09
CA PRO A 336 -18.06 46.09 -44.92
C PRO A 336 -17.96 44.60 -44.56
N VAL A 337 -17.76 43.72 -45.54
CA VAL A 337 -17.60 42.26 -45.32
C VAL A 337 -16.31 41.94 -44.54
N GLN A 338 -15.24 42.70 -44.76
CA GLN A 338 -13.98 42.52 -44.04
C GLN A 338 -14.09 43.03 -42.60
N ALA A 339 -14.76 44.17 -42.40
CA ALA A 339 -15.04 44.72 -41.08
C ALA A 339 -15.96 43.77 -40.25
N GLU A 340 -16.97 43.18 -40.89
CA GLU A 340 -17.86 42.20 -40.25
C GLU A 340 -17.12 40.91 -39.85
N SER A 341 -16.26 40.37 -40.73
CA SER A 341 -15.41 39.21 -40.43
C SER A 341 -14.45 39.46 -39.25
N MET A 342 -13.81 40.63 -39.23
CA MET A 342 -12.97 41.10 -38.11
C MET A 342 -13.75 41.17 -36.79
N LEU A 343 -14.96 41.76 -36.79
CA LEU A 343 -15.82 41.80 -35.61
C LEU A 343 -16.29 40.41 -35.17
N ALA A 344 -16.63 39.53 -36.10
CA ALA A 344 -17.06 38.17 -35.80
C ALA A 344 -15.93 37.35 -35.13
N ASN A 345 -14.70 37.46 -35.64
CA ASN A 345 -13.55 36.80 -35.04
C ASN A 345 -13.17 37.39 -33.68
N LYS A 346 -13.24 38.73 -33.51
CA LYS A 346 -13.08 39.38 -32.19
C LYS A 346 -14.11 38.91 -31.17
N LYS A 347 -15.39 38.77 -31.57
CA LYS A 347 -16.45 38.22 -30.72
C LYS A 347 -16.16 36.76 -30.34
N LYS A 348 -15.78 35.90 -31.30
CA LYS A 348 -15.41 34.49 -31.04
C LYS A 348 -14.22 34.37 -30.07
N ALA A 349 -13.16 35.13 -30.28
CA ALA A 349 -11.99 35.14 -29.39
C ALA A 349 -12.34 35.62 -27.98
N THR A 350 -13.15 36.67 -27.87
CA THR A 350 -13.63 37.19 -26.56
C THR A 350 -14.47 36.14 -25.83
N ALA A 351 -15.41 35.48 -26.52
CA ALA A 351 -16.23 34.41 -25.95
C ALA A 351 -15.39 33.20 -25.51
N TYR A 352 -14.38 32.81 -26.28
CA TYR A 352 -13.44 31.75 -25.92
C TYR A 352 -12.66 32.11 -24.64
N ILE A 353 -12.07 33.30 -24.56
CA ILE A 353 -11.34 33.75 -23.37
C ILE A 353 -12.27 33.87 -22.15
N GLN A 354 -13.53 34.29 -22.33
CA GLN A 354 -14.53 34.27 -21.25
C GLN A 354 -14.88 32.84 -20.80
N ALA A 355 -14.99 31.88 -21.72
CA ALA A 355 -15.22 30.48 -21.39
C ALA A 355 -14.04 29.85 -20.63
N VAL A 356 -12.80 30.16 -21.03
CA VAL A 356 -11.57 29.70 -20.34
C VAL A 356 -11.40 30.36 -18.96
N LYS A 357 -11.75 31.64 -18.82
CA LYS A 357 -11.72 32.37 -17.53
C LYS A 357 -12.89 32.05 -16.61
N LYS A 358 -13.91 31.32 -17.07
CA LYS A 358 -15.03 30.90 -16.24
C LYS A 358 -14.52 29.94 -15.17
N ALA A 359 -14.60 30.34 -13.91
CA ALA A 359 -14.22 29.48 -12.79
C ALA A 359 -14.94 28.12 -12.92
N LYS A 360 -14.16 27.02 -12.92
CA LYS A 360 -14.74 25.68 -12.90
C LYS A 360 -15.67 25.58 -11.69
N PRO A 361 -16.88 25.01 -11.82
CA PRO A 361 -17.75 24.77 -10.67
C PRO A 361 -16.98 23.96 -9.62
N GLN A 362 -17.13 24.31 -8.34
CA GLN A 362 -16.37 23.68 -7.27
C GLN A 362 -16.60 22.17 -7.31
N SER A 363 -15.52 21.41 -7.56
CA SER A 363 -15.58 19.95 -7.52
C SER A 363 -15.87 19.51 -6.10
N VAL A 364 -16.87 18.63 -5.94
CA VAL A 364 -17.22 18.04 -4.65
C VAL A 364 -15.96 17.40 -4.04
N PRO A 365 -15.62 17.67 -2.76
CA PRO A 365 -14.46 17.07 -2.10
C PRO A 365 -14.44 15.55 -2.23
N TYR A 366 -13.28 14.95 -2.47
CA TYR A 366 -13.15 13.53 -2.81
C TYR A 366 -13.83 12.58 -1.79
N ARG A 367 -13.77 12.90 -0.50
CA ARG A 367 -14.46 12.15 0.57
C ARG A 367 -15.99 12.15 0.40
N GLU A 368 -16.55 13.29 0.03
CA GLU A 368 -17.99 13.46 -0.20
C GLU A 368 -18.42 12.87 -1.55
N ALA A 369 -17.58 12.98 -2.59
CA ALA A 369 -17.77 12.26 -3.85
C ALA A 369 -17.79 10.72 -3.66
N LEU A 370 -16.91 10.18 -2.80
CA LEU A 370 -16.92 8.75 -2.41
C LEU A 370 -18.17 8.39 -1.58
N SER A 371 -18.62 9.27 -0.68
CA SER A 371 -19.86 9.09 0.08
C SER A 371 -21.08 9.04 -0.84
N ASN A 372 -21.23 10.05 -1.70
CA ASN A 372 -22.31 10.15 -2.68
C ASN A 372 -22.30 8.98 -3.65
N ARG A 373 -21.11 8.52 -4.07
CA ARG A 373 -20.99 7.28 -4.86
C ARG A 373 -21.50 6.06 -4.10
N ARG A 374 -21.13 5.85 -2.83
CA ARG A 374 -21.65 4.73 -2.01
C ARG A 374 -23.17 4.78 -1.90
N ILE A 375 -23.72 5.97 -1.59
CA ILE A 375 -25.17 6.19 -1.48
C ILE A 375 -25.90 5.89 -2.81
N LEU A 376 -25.34 6.36 -3.93
CA LEU A 376 -25.87 6.06 -5.26
C LEU A 376 -25.81 4.56 -5.60
N THR A 377 -24.71 3.88 -5.27
CA THR A 377 -24.59 2.43 -5.47
C THR A 377 -25.62 1.68 -4.62
N SER A 378 -25.71 1.94 -3.31
CA SER A 378 -26.69 1.27 -2.45
C SER A 378 -28.14 1.59 -2.82
N SER A 379 -28.42 2.81 -3.31
CA SER A 379 -29.74 3.21 -3.81
C SER A 379 -30.08 2.52 -5.14
N THR A 380 -29.09 2.31 -6.01
CA THR A 380 -29.26 1.57 -7.27
C THR A 380 -29.51 0.08 -7.00
N GLU A 381 -28.72 -0.54 -6.12
CA GLU A 381 -28.92 -1.92 -5.66
C GLU A 381 -30.30 -2.11 -5.00
N SER A 382 -30.73 -1.15 -4.16
CA SER A 382 -32.06 -1.16 -3.56
C SER A 382 -33.18 -1.05 -4.61
N ARG A 383 -33.03 -0.16 -5.60
CA ARG A 383 -33.98 0.01 -6.70
C ARG A 383 -34.09 -1.24 -7.57
N GLU A 384 -32.98 -1.90 -7.86
CA GLU A 384 -32.95 -3.17 -8.60
C GLU A 384 -33.62 -4.29 -7.80
N GLY A 385 -33.36 -4.40 -6.49
CA GLY A 385 -34.05 -5.32 -5.59
C GLY A 385 -35.57 -5.12 -5.56
N LEU A 386 -36.05 -3.88 -5.40
CA LEU A 386 -37.47 -3.56 -5.49
C LEU A 386 -38.05 -3.89 -6.88
N THR A 387 -37.31 -3.61 -7.96
CA THR A 387 -37.77 -3.92 -9.33
C THR A 387 -37.94 -5.42 -9.53
N GLN A 388 -36.99 -6.24 -9.04
CA GLN A 388 -37.12 -7.71 -9.07
C GLN A 388 -38.29 -8.20 -8.21
N GLN A 389 -38.52 -7.62 -7.04
CA GLN A 389 -39.66 -7.98 -6.19
C GLN A 389 -41.01 -7.63 -6.83
N VAL A 390 -41.10 -6.48 -7.51
CA VAL A 390 -42.28 -6.09 -8.31
C VAL A 390 -42.49 -7.07 -9.45
N GLN A 391 -41.45 -7.37 -10.24
CA GLN A 391 -41.51 -8.34 -11.35
C GLN A 391 -41.98 -9.73 -10.87
N GLN A 392 -41.42 -10.25 -9.77
CA GLN A 392 -41.83 -11.54 -9.19
C GLN A 392 -43.28 -11.53 -8.71
N SER A 393 -43.77 -10.41 -8.16
CA SER A 393 -45.17 -10.30 -7.75
C SER A 393 -46.13 -10.23 -8.95
N GLN A 394 -45.74 -9.55 -10.03
CA GLN A 394 -46.49 -9.50 -11.29
C GLN A 394 -46.54 -10.87 -11.98
N GLU A 395 -45.43 -11.61 -12.04
CA GLU A 395 -45.43 -12.99 -12.55
C GLU A 395 -46.31 -13.93 -11.71
N LYS A 396 -46.35 -13.74 -10.39
CA LYS A 396 -47.22 -14.52 -9.50
C LYS A 396 -48.70 -14.18 -9.74
N ILE A 397 -49.04 -12.92 -9.96
CA ILE A 397 -50.40 -12.48 -10.33
C ILE A 397 -50.80 -13.14 -11.66
N ALA A 398 -49.97 -13.05 -12.70
CA ALA A 398 -50.26 -13.65 -14.01
C ALA A 398 -50.50 -15.17 -13.95
N ARG A 399 -49.76 -15.91 -13.10
CA ARG A 399 -50.01 -17.34 -12.87
C ARG A 399 -51.34 -17.60 -12.16
N LEU A 400 -51.68 -16.80 -11.15
CA LEU A 400 -52.97 -16.90 -10.45
C LEU A 400 -54.15 -16.53 -11.36
N GLU A 401 -53.96 -15.61 -12.30
CA GLU A 401 -54.94 -15.28 -13.34
C GLU A 401 -55.14 -16.46 -14.31
N GLN A 402 -54.04 -17.08 -14.78
CA GLN A 402 -54.11 -18.29 -15.61
C GLN A 402 -54.77 -19.48 -14.88
N GLU A 403 -54.47 -19.69 -13.59
CA GLU A 403 -55.13 -20.70 -12.76
C GLU A 403 -56.64 -20.41 -12.59
N LYS A 404 -57.01 -19.14 -12.36
CA LYS A 404 -58.42 -18.72 -12.29
C LYS A 404 -59.16 -18.99 -13.60
N GLU A 405 -58.55 -18.70 -14.75
CA GLU A 405 -59.13 -19.01 -16.07
C GLU A 405 -59.28 -20.52 -16.28
N HIS A 406 -58.27 -21.31 -15.91
CA HIS A 406 -58.34 -22.77 -15.96
C HIS A 406 -59.51 -23.33 -15.14
N TRP A 407 -59.65 -22.93 -13.87
CA TRP A 407 -60.75 -23.37 -13.01
C TRP A 407 -62.12 -22.88 -13.49
N LEU A 408 -62.19 -21.68 -14.11
CA LEU A 408 -63.43 -21.19 -14.71
C LEU A 408 -63.85 -22.05 -15.91
N LEU A 409 -62.89 -22.44 -16.77
CA LEU A 409 -63.14 -23.34 -17.90
C LEU A 409 -63.54 -24.75 -17.44
N GLU A 410 -62.89 -25.30 -16.41
CA GLU A 410 -63.30 -26.59 -15.83
C GLU A 410 -64.72 -26.54 -15.24
N ALA A 411 -65.08 -25.45 -14.54
CA ALA A 411 -66.42 -25.27 -13.99
C ALA A 411 -67.48 -25.16 -15.11
N GLN A 412 -67.19 -24.45 -16.20
CA GLN A 412 -68.06 -24.40 -17.37
C GLN A 412 -68.20 -25.77 -18.04
N LEU A 413 -67.10 -26.51 -18.21
CA LEU A 413 -67.10 -27.86 -18.78
C LEU A 413 -67.89 -28.84 -17.89
N GLY A 414 -67.78 -28.70 -16.56
CA GLY A 414 -68.57 -29.43 -15.57
C GLY A 414 -70.06 -29.13 -15.69
N LYS A 415 -70.44 -27.86 -15.86
CA LYS A 415 -71.84 -27.44 -16.10
C LYS A 415 -72.39 -28.06 -17.39
N VAL A 416 -71.64 -28.02 -18.49
CA VAL A 416 -72.06 -28.64 -19.78
C VAL A 416 -72.19 -30.17 -19.66
N ARG A 417 -71.31 -30.84 -18.88
CA ARG A 417 -71.45 -32.27 -18.59
C ARG A 417 -72.70 -32.56 -17.77
N LEU A 418 -72.99 -31.75 -16.75
CA LEU A 418 -74.20 -31.88 -15.93
C LEU A 418 -75.48 -31.64 -16.76
N GLU A 419 -75.48 -30.63 -17.63
CA GLU A 419 -76.59 -30.37 -18.56
C GLU A 419 -76.83 -31.55 -19.52
N LYS A 420 -75.77 -32.16 -20.04
CA LYS A 420 -75.86 -33.37 -20.88
C LYS A 420 -76.35 -34.59 -20.12
N GLU A 421 -75.88 -34.83 -18.90
CA GLU A 421 -76.39 -35.95 -18.09
C GLU A 421 -77.82 -35.69 -17.61
N ASN A 422 -78.23 -34.45 -17.33
CA ASN A 422 -79.63 -34.10 -17.06
C ASN A 422 -80.51 -34.29 -18.30
N GLN A 423 -80.05 -33.93 -19.51
CA GLN A 423 -80.73 -34.24 -20.76
C GLN A 423 -80.85 -35.75 -20.95
N ARG A 424 -79.79 -36.51 -20.66
CA ARG A 424 -79.80 -37.97 -20.74
C ARG A 424 -80.71 -38.63 -19.71
N ILE A 425 -80.80 -38.08 -18.50
CA ILE A 425 -81.76 -38.51 -17.47
C ILE A 425 -83.18 -38.21 -17.96
N ALA A 426 -83.46 -37.02 -18.50
CA ALA A 426 -84.76 -36.69 -19.05
C ALA A 426 -85.12 -37.55 -20.28
N GLU A 427 -84.15 -37.89 -21.14
CA GLU A 427 -84.33 -38.85 -22.24
C GLU A 427 -84.59 -40.26 -21.73
N LEU A 428 -83.89 -40.70 -20.68
CA LEU A 428 -84.10 -42.01 -20.05
C LEU A 428 -85.44 -42.07 -19.32
N GLU A 429 -85.86 -41.01 -18.62
CA GLU A 429 -87.19 -40.86 -18.01
C GLU A 429 -88.29 -40.84 -19.08
N ALA A 430 -88.08 -40.13 -20.19
CA ALA A 430 -88.98 -40.15 -21.34
C ALA A 430 -89.02 -41.52 -22.02
N GLN A 431 -87.90 -42.24 -22.11
CA GLN A 431 -87.84 -43.62 -22.58
C GLN A 431 -88.47 -44.60 -21.60
N LEU A 432 -88.42 -44.35 -20.28
CA LEU A 432 -89.08 -45.16 -19.26
C LEU A 432 -90.60 -44.92 -19.28
N ALA A 433 -91.03 -43.66 -19.43
CA ALA A 433 -92.42 -43.29 -19.66
C ALA A 433 -92.95 -43.83 -21.00
N ALA A 434 -92.12 -43.82 -22.05
CA ALA A 434 -92.45 -44.43 -23.34
C ALA A 434 -92.48 -45.96 -23.24
N ALA A 435 -91.58 -46.62 -22.53
CA ALA A 435 -91.62 -48.07 -22.29
C ALA A 435 -92.80 -48.51 -21.41
N LEU A 436 -93.25 -47.62 -20.50
CA LEU A 436 -94.51 -47.75 -19.75
C LEU A 436 -95.76 -47.41 -20.61
N GLY A 437 -95.59 -46.92 -21.84
CA GLY A 437 -96.68 -46.48 -22.73
C GLY A 437 -96.64 -47.03 -24.17
N GLY A 438 -95.64 -47.85 -24.54
CA GLY A 438 -95.36 -48.22 -25.93
C GLY A 438 -94.19 -49.19 -26.09
N SER A 439 -94.40 -50.27 -26.84
CA SER A 439 -93.47 -51.40 -26.98
C SER A 439 -92.28 -51.13 -27.92
N LEU A 440 -91.27 -52.00 -27.80
CA LEU A 440 -89.97 -52.03 -28.48
C LEU A 440 -90.02 -51.80 -30.01
N ASN A 441 -88.93 -51.24 -30.56
CA ASN A 441 -88.29 -51.89 -31.72
C ASN A 441 -86.78 -51.56 -31.90
N SER A 442 -86.12 -52.31 -32.78
CA SER A 442 -84.67 -52.60 -32.78
C SER A 442 -83.95 -52.28 -34.10
N GLN A 443 -82.67 -51.86 -34.02
CA GLN A 443 -81.63 -51.85 -35.10
C GLN A 443 -81.93 -50.90 -36.32
N THR A 444 -81.04 -50.52 -37.25
CA THR A 444 -79.80 -51.13 -37.80
C THR A 444 -78.97 -50.12 -38.65
N ALA A 445 -77.67 -50.40 -38.90
CA ALA A 445 -76.83 -49.96 -40.08
C ALA A 445 -76.53 -48.44 -40.26
N ALA A 446 -75.61 -47.93 -41.11
CA ALA A 446 -74.59 -48.44 -42.07
C ALA A 446 -73.42 -47.39 -42.17
N ALA A 447 -72.13 -47.68 -42.40
CA ALA A 447 -71.39 -48.11 -43.61
C ALA A 447 -71.05 -47.05 -44.69
N GLY A 448 -69.77 -46.99 -45.11
CA GLY A 448 -69.26 -46.33 -46.36
C GLY A 448 -68.36 -45.08 -46.19
N ALA A 449 -67.43 -44.72 -47.09
CA ALA A 449 -66.79 -45.46 -48.20
C ALA A 449 -65.52 -44.74 -48.76
N LEU A 450 -64.50 -45.54 -49.13
CA LEU A 450 -63.59 -45.46 -50.31
C LEU A 450 -62.97 -44.13 -50.84
N THR A 451 -61.64 -44.03 -50.69
CA THR A 451 -60.59 -43.82 -51.72
C THR A 451 -60.84 -42.99 -53.01
N ARG A 452 -59.88 -42.11 -53.39
CA ARG A 452 -58.81 -42.34 -54.41
C ARG A 452 -58.31 -41.03 -55.06
N GLY A 453 -56.99 -40.87 -55.24
CA GLY A 453 -56.39 -39.80 -56.08
C GLY A 453 -54.94 -39.45 -55.73
N HIS A 454 -53.97 -39.99 -56.46
CA HIS A 454 -52.58 -39.49 -56.49
C HIS A 454 -52.41 -38.49 -57.65
N GLU A 455 -51.38 -37.64 -57.61
CA GLU A 455 -50.33 -37.48 -58.67
C GLU A 455 -49.57 -36.14 -58.71
N GLU A 456 -49.74 -35.20 -57.76
CA GLU A 456 -48.91 -33.95 -57.73
C GLU A 456 -47.76 -33.91 -56.68
N ALA A 457 -47.78 -34.78 -55.67
CA ALA A 457 -46.89 -34.65 -54.48
C ALA A 457 -45.38 -34.95 -54.70
N ALA A 458 -44.97 -35.45 -55.87
CA ALA A 458 -43.62 -35.97 -56.08
C ALA A 458 -42.52 -34.89 -56.30
N ALA A 459 -42.91 -33.66 -56.64
CA ALA A 459 -41.96 -32.56 -56.84
C ALA A 459 -41.65 -31.78 -55.55
N GLU A 460 -42.63 -31.62 -54.66
CA GLU A 460 -42.47 -30.85 -53.41
C GLU A 460 -41.62 -31.59 -52.38
N LEU A 461 -41.73 -32.93 -52.30
CA LEU A 461 -41.01 -33.78 -51.34
C LEU A 461 -39.47 -33.65 -51.41
N LYS A 462 -38.92 -33.20 -52.54
CA LYS A 462 -37.45 -33.03 -52.69
C LYS A 462 -36.95 -31.67 -52.24
N ALA A 463 -37.78 -30.63 -52.28
CA ALA A 463 -37.45 -29.30 -51.76
C ALA A 463 -37.57 -29.25 -50.22
N VAL A 464 -38.61 -29.91 -49.68
CA VAL A 464 -38.84 -29.99 -48.21
C VAL A 464 -37.67 -30.66 -47.50
N GLY A 465 -37.09 -31.73 -48.05
CA GLY A 465 -35.95 -32.43 -47.45
C GLY A 465 -34.66 -31.59 -47.34
N ASP A 466 -34.39 -30.73 -48.33
CA ASP A 466 -33.25 -29.80 -48.27
C ASP A 466 -33.52 -28.63 -47.31
N GLU A 467 -34.77 -28.16 -47.19
CA GLU A 467 -35.14 -27.16 -46.18
C GLU A 467 -35.07 -27.70 -44.75
N GLU A 468 -35.60 -28.90 -44.49
CA GLU A 468 -35.49 -29.55 -43.17
C GLU A 468 -34.03 -29.82 -42.79
N SER A 469 -33.20 -30.26 -43.75
CA SER A 469 -31.76 -30.46 -43.54
C SER A 469 -31.04 -29.15 -43.23
N ARG A 470 -31.38 -28.06 -43.95
CA ARG A 470 -30.86 -26.71 -43.71
C ARG A 470 -31.28 -26.20 -42.33
N GLU A 471 -32.54 -26.37 -41.94
CA GLU A 471 -33.03 -26.00 -40.61
C GLU A 471 -32.34 -26.80 -39.50
N GLN A 472 -32.13 -28.10 -39.68
CA GLN A 472 -31.45 -28.94 -38.68
C GLN A 472 -29.99 -28.53 -38.51
N LEU A 473 -29.30 -28.15 -39.58
CA LEU A 473 -27.93 -27.63 -39.52
C LEU A 473 -27.87 -26.27 -38.78
N ILE A 474 -28.84 -25.38 -39.06
CA ILE A 474 -29.00 -24.09 -38.37
C ILE A 474 -29.30 -24.28 -36.88
N LYS A 475 -30.24 -25.18 -36.54
CA LYS A 475 -30.60 -25.54 -35.16
C LYS A 475 -29.40 -26.12 -34.41
N SER A 476 -28.64 -27.02 -35.04
CA SER A 476 -27.41 -27.60 -34.50
C SER A 476 -26.35 -26.54 -34.21
N HIS A 477 -26.09 -25.63 -35.16
CA HIS A 477 -25.14 -24.52 -34.98
C HIS A 477 -25.55 -23.59 -33.82
N TYR A 478 -26.81 -23.16 -33.76
CA TYR A 478 -27.27 -22.30 -32.66
C TYR A 478 -27.31 -23.04 -31.31
N MET A 479 -27.66 -24.32 -31.26
CA MET A 479 -27.55 -25.13 -30.04
C MET A 479 -26.10 -25.25 -29.55
N ALA A 480 -25.16 -25.52 -30.46
CA ALA A 480 -23.74 -25.57 -30.13
C ALA A 480 -23.24 -24.23 -29.59
N ARG A 481 -23.64 -23.11 -30.23
CA ARG A 481 -23.27 -21.75 -29.80
C ARG A 481 -23.89 -21.37 -28.45
N VAL A 482 -25.14 -21.78 -28.17
CA VAL A 482 -25.78 -21.61 -26.86
C VAL A 482 -25.05 -22.43 -25.80
N GLY A 483 -24.64 -23.66 -26.11
CA GLY A 483 -23.81 -24.49 -25.23
C GLY A 483 -22.46 -23.83 -24.89
N GLU A 484 -21.75 -23.34 -25.91
CA GLU A 484 -20.48 -22.63 -25.74
C GLU A 484 -20.63 -21.35 -24.90
N LEU A 485 -21.63 -20.51 -25.19
CA LEU A 485 -21.89 -19.30 -24.40
C LEU A 485 -22.27 -19.64 -22.94
N THR A 486 -22.99 -20.75 -22.72
CA THR A 486 -23.35 -21.22 -21.38
C THR A 486 -22.10 -21.65 -20.59
N THR A 487 -21.17 -22.37 -21.20
CA THR A 487 -19.91 -22.76 -20.51
C THR A 487 -19.01 -21.56 -20.27
N GLN A 488 -18.90 -20.62 -21.21
CA GLN A 488 -18.17 -19.36 -21.00
C GLN A 488 -18.76 -18.54 -19.84
N LEU A 489 -20.10 -18.46 -19.75
CA LEU A 489 -20.77 -17.77 -18.65
C LEU A 489 -20.49 -18.45 -17.29
N GLN A 490 -20.59 -19.78 -17.22
CA GLN A 490 -20.26 -20.54 -15.99
C GLN A 490 -18.80 -20.37 -15.55
N ILE A 491 -17.86 -20.36 -16.49
CA ILE A 491 -16.43 -20.13 -16.20
C ILE A 491 -16.20 -18.69 -15.72
N SER A 492 -16.90 -17.71 -16.32
CA SER A 492 -16.83 -16.30 -15.91
C SER A 492 -17.38 -16.10 -14.49
N ASP A 493 -18.54 -16.68 -14.19
CA ASP A 493 -19.18 -16.61 -12.88
C ASP A 493 -18.35 -17.30 -11.79
N SER A 494 -17.79 -18.48 -12.09
CA SER A 494 -16.85 -19.18 -11.19
C SER A 494 -15.61 -18.33 -10.88
N LYS A 495 -15.04 -17.62 -11.87
CA LYS A 495 -13.93 -16.68 -11.67
C LYS A 495 -14.34 -15.48 -10.81
N ALA A 496 -15.53 -14.92 -11.03
CA ALA A 496 -16.05 -13.81 -10.23
C ALA A 496 -16.22 -14.19 -8.76
N VAL A 497 -16.79 -15.37 -8.47
CA VAL A 497 -16.91 -15.91 -7.11
C VAL A 497 -15.54 -16.16 -6.49
N HIS A 498 -14.58 -16.70 -7.25
CA HIS A 498 -13.22 -16.92 -6.77
C HIS A 498 -12.55 -15.59 -6.37
N PHE A 499 -12.52 -14.58 -7.24
CA PHE A 499 -11.94 -13.27 -6.93
C PHE A 499 -12.65 -12.56 -5.77
N HIS A 500 -13.97 -12.74 -5.61
CA HIS A 500 -14.69 -12.24 -4.44
C HIS A 500 -14.22 -12.91 -3.14
N SER A 501 -13.98 -14.23 -3.16
CA SER A 501 -13.44 -14.96 -2.01
C SER A 501 -12.01 -14.52 -1.67
N GLU A 502 -11.16 -14.28 -2.67
CA GLU A 502 -9.78 -13.81 -2.48
C GLU A 502 -9.74 -12.38 -1.93
N CYS A 503 -10.51 -11.45 -2.49
CA CYS A 503 -10.65 -10.09 -1.95
C CYS A 503 -11.09 -10.11 -0.47
N ARG A 504 -12.02 -11.00 -0.10
CA ARG A 504 -12.48 -11.15 1.29
C ARG A 504 -11.41 -11.75 2.20
N ALA A 505 -10.62 -12.70 1.72
CA ALA A 505 -9.49 -13.28 2.46
C ALA A 505 -8.36 -12.26 2.64
N LEU A 506 -8.04 -11.48 1.60
CA LEU A 506 -7.05 -10.41 1.62
C LEU A 506 -7.43 -9.33 2.63
N ALA A 507 -8.68 -8.86 2.61
CA ALA A 507 -9.19 -7.86 3.55
C ALA A 507 -9.08 -8.31 5.01
N LYS A 508 -9.34 -9.60 5.31
CA LYS A 508 -9.14 -10.17 6.65
C LYS A 508 -7.66 -10.20 7.06
N ARG A 509 -6.76 -10.60 6.14
CA ARG A 509 -5.31 -10.59 6.40
C ARG A 509 -4.79 -9.18 6.64
N LEU A 510 -5.25 -8.20 5.86
CA LEU A 510 -4.91 -6.79 6.02
C LEU A 510 -5.31 -6.28 7.42
N ALA A 511 -6.55 -6.50 7.85
CA ALA A 511 -7.03 -6.07 9.17
C ALA A 511 -6.25 -6.69 10.34
N ILE A 512 -5.81 -7.95 10.21
CA ILE A 512 -4.94 -8.60 11.21
C ILE A 512 -3.55 -7.96 11.22
N ALA A 513 -2.97 -7.69 10.04
CA ALA A 513 -1.68 -7.03 9.91
C ALA A 513 -1.71 -5.59 10.46
N GLU A 514 -2.75 -4.82 10.15
CA GLU A 514 -2.98 -3.48 10.70
C GLU A 514 -3.03 -3.48 12.23
N LYS A 515 -3.79 -4.41 12.83
CA LYS A 515 -3.84 -4.57 14.29
C LYS A 515 -2.46 -4.92 14.88
N SER A 516 -1.69 -5.80 14.24
CA SER A 516 -0.34 -6.14 14.73
C SER A 516 0.65 -4.96 14.59
N ARG A 517 0.51 -4.14 13.55
CA ARG A 517 1.30 -2.91 13.36
C ARG A 517 0.97 -1.88 14.43
N GLU A 518 -0.29 -1.79 14.86
CA GLU A 518 -0.70 -0.93 15.97
C GLU A 518 -0.09 -1.39 17.30
N THR A 519 -0.18 -2.67 17.65
CA THR A 519 0.43 -3.19 18.89
C THR A 519 1.94 -3.00 18.92
N PHE A 520 2.66 -3.30 17.82
CA PHE A 520 4.10 -3.04 17.76
C PHE A 520 4.43 -1.54 17.82
N SER A 521 3.57 -0.65 17.30
CA SER A 521 3.76 0.81 17.42
C SER A 521 3.59 1.30 18.86
N GLU A 522 2.73 0.67 19.65
CA GLU A 522 2.56 0.96 21.08
C GLU A 522 3.74 0.42 21.90
N GLU A 523 4.18 -0.82 21.64
CA GLU A 523 5.37 -1.42 22.27
C GLU A 523 6.64 -0.59 22.02
N VAL A 524 6.86 -0.12 20.79
CA VAL A 524 8.00 0.76 20.46
C VAL A 524 7.92 2.11 21.17
N LYS A 525 6.73 2.70 21.32
CA LYS A 525 6.56 3.93 22.11
C LYS A 525 6.90 3.72 23.58
N LEU A 526 6.43 2.62 24.17
CA LEU A 526 6.72 2.26 25.57
C LEU A 526 8.21 1.97 25.78
N ALA A 527 8.85 1.25 24.87
CA ALA A 527 10.29 0.98 24.91
C ALA A 527 11.11 2.28 24.83
N ASN A 528 10.76 3.21 23.94
CA ASN A 528 11.41 4.52 23.85
C ASN A 528 11.24 5.35 25.14
N GLN A 529 10.04 5.35 25.73
CA GLN A 529 9.81 6.02 27.03
C GLN A 529 10.68 5.43 28.15
N ASN A 530 10.83 4.11 28.20
CA ASN A 530 11.72 3.44 29.15
C ASN A 530 13.20 3.77 28.90
N ILE A 531 13.65 3.85 27.64
CA ILE A 531 15.02 4.26 27.29
C ILE A 531 15.29 5.69 27.78
N THR A 532 14.39 6.65 27.51
CA THR A 532 14.54 8.03 28.01
C THR A 532 14.59 8.07 29.54
N ARG A 533 13.70 7.34 30.23
CA ARG A 533 13.70 7.27 31.70
C ARG A 533 15.02 6.75 32.26
N LEU A 534 15.57 5.69 31.67
CA LEU A 534 16.86 5.10 32.07
C LEU A 534 18.04 6.03 31.74
N GLN A 535 17.96 6.82 30.66
CA GLN A 535 18.95 7.85 30.35
C GLN A 535 18.96 8.98 31.38
N ASP A 536 17.78 9.44 31.83
CA ASP A 536 17.66 10.46 32.87
C ASP A 536 18.15 9.95 34.24
N GLU A 537 17.82 8.71 34.61
CA GLU A 537 18.35 8.03 35.79
C GLU A 537 19.88 7.88 35.74
N LEU A 538 20.43 7.48 34.59
CA LEU A 538 21.89 7.37 34.40
C LEU A 538 22.57 8.74 34.49
N ALA A 539 21.99 9.78 33.88
CA ALA A 539 22.56 11.13 33.88
C ALA A 539 22.55 11.79 35.27
N THR A 540 21.46 11.58 36.04
CA THR A 540 21.38 12.05 37.44
C THR A 540 22.35 11.30 38.35
N THR A 541 22.46 9.99 38.20
CA THR A 541 23.43 9.17 38.95
C THR A 541 24.88 9.56 38.64
N LYS A 542 25.21 9.76 37.35
CA LYS A 542 26.55 10.22 36.91
C LYS A 542 26.91 11.57 37.53
N ARG A 543 26.01 12.55 37.47
CA ARG A 543 26.23 13.87 38.07
C ARG A 543 26.46 13.77 39.59
N SER A 544 25.68 12.94 40.29
CA SER A 544 25.87 12.77 41.74
C SER A 544 27.25 12.20 42.10
N TYR A 545 27.79 11.28 41.30
CA TYR A 545 29.16 10.79 41.51
C TYR A 545 30.23 11.82 41.12
N GLU A 546 30.02 12.62 40.07
CA GLU A 546 30.90 13.74 39.72
C GLU A 546 30.96 14.77 40.86
N ASP A 547 29.80 15.15 41.44
CA ASP A 547 29.71 16.08 42.57
C ASP A 547 30.42 15.52 43.83
N GLN A 548 30.24 14.22 44.13
CA GLN A 548 30.93 13.54 45.24
C GLN A 548 32.45 13.52 45.06
N LEU A 549 32.94 13.21 43.84
CA LEU A 549 34.37 13.21 43.52
C LEU A 549 34.97 14.62 43.57
N SER A 550 34.22 15.65 43.17
CA SER A 550 34.63 17.05 43.33
C SER A 550 34.79 17.42 44.80
N MET A 551 33.79 17.13 45.65
CA MET A 551 33.85 17.39 47.09
C MET A 551 35.00 16.65 47.78
N MET A 552 35.27 15.40 47.40
CA MET A 552 36.46 14.67 47.89
C MET A 552 37.77 15.31 47.44
N SER A 553 37.85 15.79 46.20
CA SER A 553 39.04 16.45 45.65
C SER A 553 39.33 17.77 46.37
N ASP A 554 38.30 18.59 46.61
CA ASP A 554 38.41 19.84 47.37
C ASP A 554 38.84 19.59 48.82
N HIS A 555 38.27 18.56 49.46
CA HIS A 555 38.65 18.14 50.81
C HIS A 555 40.11 17.65 50.88
N LEU A 556 40.56 16.86 49.91
CA LEU A 556 41.96 16.41 49.81
C LEU A 556 42.92 17.59 49.57
N CYS A 557 42.52 18.58 48.77
CA CYS A 557 43.31 19.80 48.56
C CYS A 557 43.48 20.60 49.85
N SER A 558 42.37 20.86 50.56
CA SER A 558 42.36 21.52 51.88
C SER A 558 43.22 20.76 52.91
N MET A 559 43.10 19.42 52.96
CA MET A 559 43.91 18.59 53.84
C MET A 559 45.41 18.69 53.51
N ASN A 560 45.78 18.64 52.22
CA ASN A 560 47.17 18.84 51.79
C ASN A 560 47.71 20.23 52.15
N GLU A 561 46.92 21.30 52.04
CA GLU A 561 47.33 22.63 52.52
C GLU A 561 47.62 22.62 54.02
N THR A 562 46.77 21.98 54.85
CA THR A 562 47.00 21.91 56.30
C THR A 562 48.23 21.09 56.65
N LEU A 563 48.47 19.98 55.95
CA LEU A 563 49.68 19.16 56.11
C LEU A 563 50.94 19.93 55.67
N SER A 564 50.86 20.74 54.62
CA SER A 564 51.98 21.58 54.17
C SER A 564 52.30 22.69 55.19
N LYS A 565 51.27 23.37 55.75
CA LYS A 565 51.43 24.35 56.84
C LYS A 565 52.08 23.72 58.08
N GLN A 566 51.61 22.55 58.51
CA GLN A 566 52.22 21.80 59.62
C GLN A 566 53.67 21.39 59.32
N ARG A 567 53.99 21.07 58.06
CA ARG A 567 55.35 20.72 57.64
C ARG A 567 56.31 21.91 57.75
N GLU A 568 55.88 23.09 57.30
CA GLU A 568 56.63 24.35 57.43
C GLU A 568 56.84 24.74 58.91
N GLU A 569 55.82 24.57 59.74
CA GLU A 569 55.87 24.82 61.19
C GLU A 569 56.86 23.87 61.90
N ILE A 570 56.89 22.59 61.52
CA ILE A 570 57.88 21.62 62.01
C ILE A 570 59.31 21.98 61.58
N ASP A 571 59.50 22.38 60.32
CA ASP A 571 60.83 22.65 59.78
C ASP A 571 61.39 24.01 60.29
N THR A 572 60.53 25.01 60.55
CA THR A 572 60.93 26.24 61.27
C THR A 572 61.33 25.97 62.72
N LEU A 573 60.58 25.14 63.47
CA LEU A 573 60.97 24.71 64.83
C LEU A 573 62.30 23.95 64.87
N LYS A 574 62.59 23.10 63.87
CA LYS A 574 63.90 22.42 63.74
C LYS A 574 65.04 23.39 63.43
N MET A 575 64.81 24.42 62.62
CA MET A 575 65.82 25.44 62.31
C MET A 575 66.07 26.35 63.53
N GLY A 576 65.03 26.69 64.31
CA GLY A 576 65.17 27.41 65.57
C GLY A 576 65.88 26.63 66.68
N SER A 577 65.84 25.30 66.64
CA SER A 577 66.55 24.41 67.59
C SER A 577 68.02 24.11 67.22
N LYS A 578 68.58 24.83 66.23
CA LYS A 578 69.96 24.68 65.75
C LYS A 578 70.88 25.87 66.06
N VAL A 579 70.41 26.79 66.91
CA VAL A 579 71.19 27.90 67.52
C VAL A 579 71.41 27.57 68.99
#